data_AF-A0A820HLM5-F1
#
_entry.id   AF-A0A820HLM5-F1
#
_cell.length_a   1.000
_cell.length_b   1.000
_cell.length_c   1.000
_cell.angle_alpha   90.00
_cell.angle_beta   90.00
_cell.angle_gamma   90.00
#
_symmetry.space_group_name_H-M   'P 1'
#
loop_
_entity.id
_entity.type
_entity.pdbx_description
1 polymer ?
#
loop_
_entity_poly.entity_id
_entity_poly.type
_entity_poly.pdbx_seq_one_letter_code
_entity_poly.pdbx_strand_id
1 'polypeptide(L)'
;MNKTKAYQDLGTTNPLESLVERTNNFLYGLWYNKHITQKQYEKLKVNKEKAELAHLYFLPKAHKPGTPLRPIMSGLKSPTIEISRWLDSLLRPLFDRLAINTTVKNGLQLI
;
A
#
# COMPACT_ATOMS: atom_id res chain seq x y z
N MET A 1 -0.42 14.48 7.50
CA MET A 1 -1.89 14.64 7.56
C MET A 1 -2.19 15.03 8.99
N ASN A 2 -2.83 16.17 9.22
CA ASN A 2 -3.18 16.56 10.59
C ASN A 2 -4.14 15.51 11.16
N LYS A 3 -3.91 15.06 12.39
CA LYS A 3 -4.81 14.11 13.06
C LYS A 3 -6.17 14.80 13.24
N THR A 4 -7.15 14.39 12.46
CA THR A 4 -8.55 14.81 12.62
C THR A 4 -9.26 13.83 13.56
N LYS A 5 -10.38 14.25 14.15
CA LYS A 5 -11.26 13.35 14.93
C LYS A 5 -12.12 12.43 14.04
N ALA A 6 -11.75 12.25 12.77
CA ALA A 6 -12.55 11.52 11.79
C ALA A 6 -12.35 9.99 11.86
N TYR A 7 -11.29 9.53 12.54
CA TYR A 7 -10.99 8.11 12.69
C TYR A 7 -11.17 7.67 14.14
N GLN A 8 -11.64 6.44 14.30
CA GLN A 8 -11.78 5.77 15.59
C GLN A 8 -10.88 4.53 15.59
N ASP A 9 -10.19 4.31 16.71
CA ASP A 9 -9.42 3.09 16.94
C ASP A 9 -10.39 1.91 17.18
N LEU A 10 -10.18 0.83 16.43
CA LEU A 10 -11.05 -0.36 16.48
C LEU A 10 -10.61 -1.41 17.51
N GLY A 11 -9.49 -1.18 18.20
CA GLY A 11 -8.92 -2.14 19.15
C GLY A 11 -8.16 -1.46 20.28
N THR A 12 -7.86 -2.24 21.32
CA THR A 12 -7.15 -1.76 22.52
C THR A 12 -5.63 -1.69 22.33
N THR A 13 -5.10 -2.43 21.38
CA THR A 13 -3.66 -2.54 21.11
C THR A 13 -3.33 -2.00 19.74
N ASN A 14 -2.25 -1.21 19.63
CA ASN A 14 -1.75 -0.72 18.36
C ASN A 14 -0.80 -1.74 17.71
N PRO A 15 -1.18 -2.40 16.60
CA PRO A 15 -0.34 -3.42 15.96
C PRO A 15 0.83 -2.85 15.15
N LEU A 16 0.94 -1.53 14.98
CA LEU A 16 1.92 -0.89 14.10
C LEU A 16 3.35 -1.32 14.40
N GLU A 17 3.72 -1.35 15.67
CA GLU A 17 5.08 -1.70 16.10
C GLU A 17 5.45 -3.12 15.68
N SER A 18 4.58 -4.09 16.01
CA SER A 18 4.76 -5.49 15.61
C SER A 18 4.84 -5.66 14.09
N LEU A 19 4.07 -4.87 13.34
CA LEU A 19 4.05 -4.92 11.88
C LEU A 19 5.35 -4.37 11.28
N VAL A 20 5.84 -3.24 11.81
CA VAL A 20 7.13 -2.64 11.40
C VAL A 20 8.28 -3.61 11.67
N GLU A 21 8.31 -4.22 12.86
CA GLU A 21 9.33 -5.19 13.24
C GLU A 21 9.32 -6.42 12.32
N ARG A 22 8.15 -7.05 12.15
CA ARG A 22 8.00 -8.19 11.23
C ARG A 22 8.45 -7.86 9.80
N THR A 23 8.11 -6.67 9.31
CA THR A 23 8.48 -6.23 7.96
C THR A 23 10.00 -6.03 7.86
N ASN A 24 10.62 -5.37 8.83
CA ASN A 24 12.05 -5.14 8.83
C ASN A 24 12.86 -6.44 9.00
N ASN A 25 12.39 -7.38 9.83
CA ASN A 25 13.01 -8.69 9.98
C ASN A 25 12.96 -9.50 8.67
N PHE A 26 11.83 -9.44 7.96
CA PHE A 26 11.71 -10.06 6.64
C PHE A 26 12.69 -9.44 5.62
N LEU A 27 12.75 -8.11 5.54
CA LEU A 27 13.67 -7.40 4.64
C LEU A 27 15.15 -7.67 4.99
N TYR A 28 15.47 -7.76 6.27
CA TYR A 28 16.79 -8.15 6.73
C TYR A 28 17.15 -9.55 6.26
N GLY A 29 16.23 -10.51 6.37
CA GLY A 29 16.43 -11.87 5.85
C GLY A 29 16.70 -11.88 4.34
N LEU A 30 15.97 -11.09 3.56
CA LEU A 30 16.22 -10.98 2.12
C LEU A 30 17.61 -10.42 1.80
N TRP A 31 18.03 -9.39 2.53
CA TRP A 31 19.34 -8.76 2.35
C TRP A 31 20.49 -9.67 2.80
N TYR A 32 20.34 -10.31 3.96
CA TYR A 32 21.33 -11.24 4.51
C TYR A 32 21.59 -12.40 3.55
N ASN A 33 20.51 -12.99 3.01
CA ASN A 33 20.55 -14.07 2.02
C ASN A 33 20.86 -13.58 0.58
N LYS A 34 21.22 -12.31 0.39
CA LYS A 34 21.61 -11.71 -0.91
C LYS A 34 20.53 -11.74 -1.99
N HIS A 35 19.26 -11.84 -1.61
CA HIS A 35 18.12 -11.71 -2.54
C HIS A 35 17.88 -10.26 -2.97
N ILE A 36 18.31 -9.28 -2.16
CA ILE A 36 18.28 -7.87 -2.49
C ILE A 36 19.64 -7.22 -2.19
N THR A 37 19.96 -6.17 -2.94
CA THR A 37 21.17 -5.37 -2.77
C THR A 37 21.08 -4.46 -1.53
N GLN A 38 22.22 -3.95 -1.07
CA GLN A 38 22.29 -2.95 0.01
C GLN A 38 21.39 -1.75 -0.27
N LYS A 39 21.48 -1.18 -1.47
CA LYS A 39 20.69 -0.01 -1.89
C LYS A 39 19.18 -0.29 -1.89
N GLN A 40 18.78 -1.49 -2.32
CA GLN A 40 17.38 -1.92 -2.26
C GLN A 40 16.92 -2.06 -0.81
N TYR A 41 17.72 -2.72 0.03
CA TYR A 41 17.40 -2.87 1.46
C TYR A 41 17.22 -1.51 2.15
N GLU A 42 18.15 -0.57 1.97
CA GLU A 42 18.06 0.78 2.53
C GLU A 42 16.80 1.53 2.08
N LYS A 43 16.41 1.37 0.81
CA LYS A 43 15.19 1.98 0.26
C LYS A 43 13.92 1.33 0.81
N LEU A 44 13.92 0.01 1.01
CA LEU A 44 12.75 -0.77 1.42
C LEU A 44 12.53 -0.76 2.94
N LYS A 45 13.60 -0.60 3.72
CA LYS A 45 13.55 -0.64 5.19
C LYS A 45 12.56 0.38 5.73
N VAL A 46 11.72 -0.06 6.65
CA VAL A 46 10.64 0.76 7.21
C VAL A 46 11.20 1.68 8.28
N ASN A 47 10.96 2.99 8.12
CA ASN A 47 11.19 3.98 9.16
C ASN A 47 9.97 4.03 10.10
N LYS A 48 10.15 3.58 11.35
CA LYS A 48 9.10 3.52 12.39
C LYS A 48 8.43 4.87 12.66
N GLU A 49 9.17 5.97 12.61
CA GLU A 49 8.66 7.31 12.89
C GLU A 49 7.76 7.85 11.77
N LYS A 50 7.90 7.32 10.56
CA LYS A 50 7.13 7.73 9.37
C LYS A 50 6.01 6.76 9.01
N ALA A 51 6.01 5.56 9.59
CA ALA A 51 5.03 4.53 9.31
C ALA A 51 3.71 4.79 10.07
N GLU A 52 2.60 4.48 9.42
CA GLU A 52 1.25 4.55 10.00
C GLU A 52 0.46 3.30 9.61
N LEU A 53 -0.56 2.95 10.38
CA LEU A 53 -1.50 1.91 9.96
C LEU A 53 -2.33 2.39 8.77
N ALA A 54 -2.82 1.43 7.99
CA ALA A 54 -3.76 1.75 6.93
C ALA A 54 -5.08 2.25 7.53
N HIS A 55 -5.61 3.34 6.99
CA HIS A 55 -6.87 3.92 7.45
C HIS A 55 -8.03 3.34 6.64
N LEU A 56 -9.03 2.79 7.33
CA LEU A 56 -10.31 2.39 6.75
C LEU A 56 -11.27 3.58 6.79
N TYR A 57 -11.86 3.93 5.65
CA TYR A 57 -12.96 4.89 5.58
C TYR A 57 -13.98 4.46 4.54
N PHE A 58 -15.16 5.09 4.56
CA PHE A 58 -16.28 4.72 3.71
C PHE A 58 -16.69 5.89 2.83
N LEU A 59 -16.87 5.63 1.53
CA LEU A 59 -17.44 6.59 0.59
C LEU A 59 -18.91 6.27 0.31
N PRO A 60 -19.82 7.25 0.25
CA PRO A 60 -21.21 7.01 -0.07
C PRO A 60 -21.39 6.56 -1.53
N LYS A 61 -22.27 5.59 -1.74
CA LYS A 61 -22.75 5.08 -3.03
C LYS A 61 -24.24 5.41 -3.18
N ALA A 62 -24.54 6.65 -3.58
CA ALA A 62 -25.91 7.12 -3.74
C ALA A 62 -26.74 6.31 -4.77
N HIS A 63 -26.09 5.62 -5.70
CA HIS A 63 -26.72 4.90 -6.81
C HIS A 63 -26.97 3.39 -6.55
N LYS A 64 -26.69 2.87 -5.35
CA LYS A 64 -26.91 1.43 -5.04
C LYS A 64 -27.76 1.26 -3.77
N PRO A 65 -29.09 1.08 -3.92
CA PRO A 65 -29.96 0.73 -2.80
C PRO A 65 -29.45 -0.52 -2.06
N GLY A 66 -29.52 -0.54 -0.73
CA GLY A 66 -29.08 -1.68 0.08
C GLY A 66 -27.56 -1.84 0.26
N THR A 67 -26.71 -1.07 -0.44
CA THR A 67 -25.25 -1.06 -0.20
C THR A 67 -24.69 0.35 -0.30
N PRO A 68 -25.02 1.23 0.68
CA PRO A 68 -24.81 2.66 0.56
C PRO A 68 -23.35 3.09 0.74
N LEU A 69 -22.44 2.20 1.15
CA LEU A 69 -21.05 2.54 1.45
C LEU A 69 -20.05 1.70 0.64
N ARG A 70 -18.97 2.33 0.19
CA ARG A 70 -17.78 1.69 -0.40
C ARG A 70 -16.63 1.79 0.61
N PRO A 71 -16.17 0.66 1.19
CA PRO A 71 -14.99 0.69 2.04
C PRO A 71 -13.76 1.00 1.20
N ILE A 72 -12.88 1.85 1.72
CA ILE A 72 -11.58 2.21 1.14
C ILE A 72 -10.52 2.04 2.22
N MET A 73 -9.45 1.33 1.88
CA MET A 73 -8.26 1.18 2.71
C MET A 73 -7.14 2.06 2.16
N SER A 74 -6.75 3.11 2.89
CA SER A 74 -5.61 3.96 2.53
C SER A 74 -4.35 3.49 3.24
N GLY A 75 -3.44 2.88 2.48
CA GLY A 75 -2.16 2.34 2.96
C GLY A 75 -0.94 3.17 2.60
N LEU A 76 -1.08 4.47 2.30
CA LEU A 76 0.00 5.33 1.76
C LEU A 76 1.25 5.43 2.65
N LYS A 77 1.11 5.21 3.95
CA LYS A 77 2.22 5.20 4.92
C LYS A 77 2.37 3.84 5.62
N SER A 78 1.72 2.82 5.09
CA SER A 78 1.82 1.47 5.64
C SER A 78 3.27 0.96 5.57
N PRO A 79 3.70 0.09 6.49
CA PRO A 79 5.03 -0.53 6.46
C PRO A 79 5.38 -1.21 5.13
N THR A 80 4.39 -1.56 4.31
CA THR A 80 4.58 -2.27 3.04
C THR A 80 4.61 -1.37 1.82
N ILE A 81 4.42 -0.04 1.95
CA ILE A 81 4.23 0.83 0.78
C ILE A 81 5.43 0.86 -0.17
N GLU A 82 6.65 0.94 0.35
CA GLU A 82 7.86 0.96 -0.48
C GLU A 82 8.13 -0.40 -1.14
N ILE A 83 7.75 -1.49 -0.47
CA ILE A 83 7.78 -2.83 -1.05
C ILE A 83 6.81 -2.92 -2.23
N SER A 84 5.56 -2.46 -2.06
CA SER A 84 4.57 -2.43 -3.14
C SER A 84 5.03 -1.56 -4.32
N ARG A 85 5.62 -0.39 -4.07
CA ARG A 85 6.17 0.49 -5.12
C ARG A 85 7.33 -0.16 -5.85
N TRP A 86 8.21 -0.85 -5.14
CA TRP A 86 9.32 -1.55 -5.75
C TRP A 86 8.83 -2.72 -6.61
N LEU A 87 7.88 -3.53 -6.12
CA LEU A 87 7.25 -4.59 -6.90
C LEU A 87 6.55 -4.05 -8.14
N ASP A 88 5.78 -2.95 -8.00
CA ASP A 88 5.17 -2.27 -9.15
C ASP A 88 6.23 -1.87 -10.18
N SER A 89 7.35 -1.27 -9.75
CA SER A 89 8.43 -0.90 -10.68
C SER A 89 9.06 -2.09 -11.42
N LEU A 90 9.11 -3.26 -10.79
CA LEU A 90 9.61 -4.48 -11.42
C LEU A 90 8.60 -5.06 -12.41
N LEU A 91 7.31 -5.02 -12.08
CA LEU A 91 6.24 -5.58 -12.90
C LEU A 91 5.77 -4.62 -14.00
N ARG A 92 6.02 -3.32 -13.85
CA ARG A 92 5.52 -2.27 -14.75
C ARG A 92 5.84 -2.52 -16.23
N PRO A 93 7.07 -2.89 -16.63
CA PRO A 93 7.37 -3.14 -18.04
C PRO A 93 6.57 -4.31 -18.62
N LEU A 94 6.31 -5.34 -17.81
CA LEU A 94 5.49 -6.49 -18.20
C LEU A 94 4.03 -6.08 -18.33
N PHE A 95 3.50 -5.36 -17.34
CA PHE A 95 2.15 -4.82 -17.36
C PHE A 95 1.92 -3.94 -18.58
N ASP A 96 2.80 -2.97 -18.85
CA ASP A 96 2.65 -2.05 -19.97
C ASP A 96 2.67 -2.78 -21.32
N ARG A 97 3.44 -3.86 -21.47
CA ARG A 97 3.42 -4.70 -22.68
C ARG A 97 2.08 -5.41 -22.87
N LEU A 98 1.54 -6.00 -21.81
CA LEU A 98 0.28 -6.77 -21.87
C LEU A 98 -0.96 -5.87 -21.94
N ALA A 99 -0.89 -4.68 -21.34
CA ALA A 99 -1.98 -3.73 -21.25
C ALA A 99 -2.35 -3.09 -22.59
N ILE A 100 -1.43 -3.05 -23.58
CA ILE A 100 -1.65 -2.42 -24.90
C ILE A 100 -2.94 -2.93 -25.57
N ASN A 101 -3.21 -4.24 -25.48
CA ASN A 101 -4.35 -4.86 -26.16
C ASN A 101 -5.53 -5.15 -25.22
N THR A 102 -5.38 -4.95 -23.91
CA THR A 102 -6.34 -5.40 -22.89
C THR A 102 -6.91 -4.25 -22.06
N THR A 103 -6.30 -3.07 -22.11
CA THR A 103 -6.64 -1.95 -21.25
C THR A 103 -6.75 -0.66 -22.06
N VAL A 104 -7.80 0.11 -21.79
CA VAL A 104 -7.92 1.48 -22.29
C VAL A 104 -7.21 2.45 -21.35
N LYS A 105 -6.39 3.33 -21.90
CA LYS A 105 -5.63 4.35 -21.15
C LYS A 105 -6.52 5.44 -20.59
N ASN A 106 -7.58 5.80 -21.31
CA ASN A 106 -8.53 6.84 -20.91
C ASN A 106 -9.87 6.67 -21.64
N GLY A 107 -10.86 7.47 -21.22
CA GLY A 107 -12.20 7.43 -21.80
C GLY A 107 -12.27 7.86 -23.27
N LEU A 108 -11.31 8.64 -23.78
CA LEU A 108 -11.28 9.04 -25.20
C LEU A 108 -11.00 7.85 -26.12
N GLN A 109 -10.43 6.75 -25.62
CA GLN A 109 -10.22 5.54 -26.41
C GLN A 109 -11.47 4.67 -26.55
N LEU A 110 -12.58 5.04 -25.89
CA LEU A 110 -13.86 4.32 -25.93
C LEU A 110 -14.90 5.01 -26.84
N ILE A 111 -14.57 6.16 -27.42
CA ILE A 111 -15.45 7.01 -28.25
C ILE A 111 -14.86 7.07 -29.64
#